data_AF-A0A327NER4-F1
#
_entry.id   AF-A0A327NER4-F1
#
_cell.length_a   1.000
_cell.length_b   1.000
_cell.length_c   1.000
_cell.angle_alpha   90.00
_cell.angle_beta   90.00
_cell.angle_gamma   90.00
#
_symmetry.space_group_name_H-M   'P 1'
#
loop_
_entity.id
_entity.type
_entity.pdbx_description
1 polymer ?
#
loop_
_entity_poly.entity_id
_entity_poly.type
_entity_poly.pdbx_seq_one_letter_code
_entity_poly.pdbx_strand_id
1 'polypeptide(L)'
;MGTRLQKKYTSTNLSAESVLTNWIKATSDLYINYRKIMTAVNRPETESLRQEKQYIGQCPRVLLMELAITMQQELERLLLDMEKIDTFTPSTSKQTIKRLFDHTNALNELNDQAQIRLDLVTHSPS
;
A
#
# COMPACT_ATOMS: atom_id res chain seq x y z
N MET A 1 -13.20 45.73 -5.42
CA MET A 1 -11.79 45.34 -5.21
C MET A 1 -11.75 44.31 -4.10
N GLY A 2 -11.15 43.15 -4.36
CA GLY A 2 -11.10 42.04 -3.41
C GLY A 2 -10.49 40.80 -4.06
N THR A 3 -9.23 40.92 -4.47
CA THR A 3 -8.42 39.81 -5.01
C THR A 3 -8.13 38.79 -3.91
N ARG A 4 -8.91 37.69 -3.87
CA ARG A 4 -8.59 36.55 -3.02
C ARG A 4 -7.63 35.63 -3.78
N LEU A 5 -6.38 35.67 -3.33
CA LEU A 5 -5.23 34.94 -3.86
C LEU A 5 -5.53 33.45 -4.04
N GLN A 6 -5.47 32.99 -5.29
CA GLN A 6 -5.20 31.59 -5.60
C GLN A 6 -3.84 31.23 -5.00
N LYS A 7 -3.81 30.38 -3.96
CA LYS A 7 -2.59 29.68 -3.58
C LYS A 7 -2.29 28.67 -4.68
N LYS A 8 -1.49 29.09 -5.66
CA LYS A 8 -0.74 28.19 -6.52
C LYS A 8 0.17 27.38 -5.62
N TYR A 9 -0.11 26.08 -5.46
CA TYR A 9 0.84 25.13 -4.92
C TYR A 9 1.97 24.97 -5.95
N THR A 10 2.96 25.85 -5.86
CA THR A 10 4.20 25.75 -6.63
C THR A 10 5.06 24.66 -6.00
N SER A 11 5.19 23.53 -6.70
CA SER A 11 6.28 22.53 -6.63
C SER A 11 7.13 22.61 -5.36
N THR A 12 6.62 22.06 -4.26
CA THR A 12 7.39 21.87 -3.02
C THR A 12 8.59 20.98 -3.32
N ASN A 13 9.80 21.47 -2.99
CA ASN A 13 10.97 20.62 -2.83
C ASN A 13 10.61 19.50 -1.84
N LEU A 14 10.32 18.30 -2.34
CA LEU A 14 10.17 17.11 -1.52
C LEU A 14 11.48 16.91 -0.76
N SER A 15 11.49 17.13 0.55
CA SER A 15 12.67 16.84 1.37
C SER A 15 12.92 15.34 1.31
N ALA A 16 14.14 14.93 0.97
CA ALA A 16 14.53 13.52 0.93
C ALA A 16 14.18 12.79 2.24
N GLU A 17 14.37 13.47 3.37
CA GLU A 17 13.99 12.98 4.69
C GLU A 17 12.48 12.69 4.78
N SER A 18 11.63 13.62 4.36
CA SER A 18 10.18 13.43 4.38
C SER A 18 9.71 12.27 3.50
N VAL A 19 10.35 12.09 2.34
CA VAL A 19 10.04 10.98 1.42
C VAL A 19 10.46 9.65 2.05
N LEU A 20 11.65 9.59 2.66
CA LEU A 20 12.12 8.39 3.35
C LEU A 20 11.26 8.03 4.56
N THR A 21 10.88 9.00 5.39
CA THR A 21 10.00 8.76 6.54
C THR A 21 8.63 8.23 6.10
N ASN A 22 8.02 8.86 5.10
CA ASN A 22 6.72 8.41 4.58
C ASN A 22 6.82 7.02 3.96
N TRP A 23 7.92 6.73 3.27
CA TRP A 23 8.19 5.43 2.69
C TRP A 23 8.32 4.33 3.76
N ILE A 24 9.11 4.55 4.82
CA ILE A 24 9.27 3.58 5.93
C ILE A 24 7.92 3.29 6.58
N LYS A 25 7.12 4.33 6.80
CA LYS A 25 5.78 4.19 7.37
C LYS A 25 4.88 3.37 6.45
N ALA A 26 4.75 3.76 5.18
CA ALA A 26 3.89 3.08 4.21
C ALA A 26 4.27 1.60 4.05
N THR A 27 5.56 1.29 4.03
CA THR A 27 6.07 -0.09 3.93
C THR A 27 5.77 -0.91 5.18
N SER A 28 5.88 -0.30 6.37
CA SER A 28 5.55 -0.95 7.64
C SER A 28 4.05 -1.27 7.72
N ASP A 29 3.21 -0.30 7.37
CA ASP A 29 1.76 -0.46 7.33
C ASP A 29 1.36 -1.55 6.30
N LEU A 30 2.03 -1.59 5.15
CA LEU A 30 1.83 -2.60 4.11
C LEU A 30 2.13 -4.01 4.63
N TYR A 31 3.25 -4.19 5.31
CA TYR A 31 3.61 -5.48 5.88
C TYR A 31 2.61 -5.94 6.94
N ILE A 32 2.17 -5.04 7.83
CA ILE A 32 1.16 -5.33 8.85
C ILE A 32 -0.15 -5.77 8.18
N ASN A 33 -0.62 -5.02 7.19
CA ASN A 33 -1.85 -5.30 6.47
C ASN A 33 -1.77 -6.61 5.68
N TYR A 34 -0.66 -6.86 4.98
CA TYR A 34 -0.41 -8.12 4.30
C TYR A 34 -0.48 -9.31 5.25
N ARG A 35 0.17 -9.23 6.42
CA ARG A 35 0.15 -10.29 7.44
C ARG A 35 -1.27 -10.56 7.95
N LYS A 36 -2.07 -9.52 8.17
CA LYS A 36 -3.48 -9.66 8.57
C LYS A 36 -4.30 -10.37 7.50
N ILE A 37 -4.15 -9.96 6.23
CA ILE A 37 -4.82 -10.59 5.09
C ILE A 37 -4.45 -12.07 5.00
N MET A 38 -3.16 -12.40 5.02
CA MET A 38 -2.71 -13.80 4.93
C MET A 38 -3.19 -14.65 6.11
N THR A 39 -3.27 -14.06 7.31
CA THR A 39 -3.83 -14.75 8.48
C THR A 39 -5.32 -15.04 8.30
N ALA A 40 -6.09 -14.08 7.76
CA ALA A 40 -7.51 -14.27 7.46
C ALA A 40 -7.71 -15.37 6.41
N VAL A 41 -6.95 -15.31 5.31
CA VAL A 41 -7.05 -16.24 4.18
C VAL A 41 -6.66 -17.67 4.52
N ASN A 42 -5.71 -17.85 5.46
CA ASN A 42 -5.18 -19.16 5.87
C ASN A 42 -5.80 -19.71 7.16
N ARG A 43 -6.83 -19.05 7.71
CA ARG A 43 -7.48 -19.53 8.93
C ARG A 43 -8.08 -20.93 8.67
N PRO A 44 -7.73 -21.96 9.47
CA PRO A 44 -8.32 -23.28 9.29
C PRO A 44 -9.83 -23.22 9.58
N GLU A 45 -10.63 -23.56 8.59
CA GLU A 45 -12.09 -23.56 8.66
C GLU A 45 -12.58 -24.69 9.59
N THR A 46 -13.43 -24.35 10.56
CA THR A 46 -14.24 -25.36 11.25
C THR A 46 -15.37 -25.81 10.31
N GLU A 47 -15.11 -26.87 9.54
CA GLU A 47 -15.94 -27.85 8.81
C GLU A 47 -17.39 -27.60 8.34
N SER A 48 -18.10 -26.54 8.72
CA SER A 48 -19.56 -26.47 8.58
C SER A 48 -20.09 -25.78 7.32
N LEU A 49 -19.31 -24.97 6.59
CA LEU A 49 -19.91 -24.11 5.55
C LEU A 49 -19.12 -24.08 4.24
N ARG A 50 -19.46 -25.00 3.32
CA ARG A 50 -18.94 -25.01 1.94
C ARG A 50 -19.28 -23.73 1.13
N GLN A 51 -20.24 -22.92 1.57
CA GLN A 51 -20.56 -21.60 0.99
C GLN A 51 -19.69 -20.46 1.54
N GLU A 52 -19.13 -20.58 2.75
CA GLU A 52 -18.16 -19.62 3.30
C GLU A 52 -16.80 -19.67 2.61
N LYS A 53 -16.54 -20.69 1.77
CA LYS A 53 -15.27 -20.81 1.04
C LYS A 53 -14.98 -19.64 0.09
N GLN A 54 -16.00 -18.90 -0.32
CA GLN A 54 -15.85 -17.77 -1.24
C GLN A 54 -15.73 -16.42 -0.52
N TYR A 55 -16.13 -16.32 0.76
CA TYR A 55 -16.18 -15.06 1.52
C TYR A 55 -15.62 -15.23 2.93
N ILE A 56 -14.79 -14.29 3.37
CA ILE A 56 -14.33 -14.17 4.75
C ILE A 56 -15.07 -12.98 5.37
N GLY A 57 -16.00 -13.23 6.28
CA GLY A 57 -16.97 -12.22 6.71
C GLY A 57 -17.79 -11.76 5.51
N GLN A 58 -17.76 -10.45 5.19
CA GLN A 58 -18.42 -9.88 4.01
C GLN A 58 -17.49 -9.74 2.80
N CYS A 59 -16.20 -10.05 2.94
CA CYS A 59 -15.22 -9.83 1.87
C CYS A 59 -14.98 -11.11 1.05
N PRO A 60 -15.11 -11.09 -0.29
CA PRO A 60 -14.71 -12.23 -1.09
C PRO A 60 -13.24 -12.60 -0.87
N ARG A 61 -12.98 -13.87 -0.56
CA ARG A 61 -11.63 -14.41 -0.31
C ARG A 61 -10.68 -14.14 -1.49
N VAL A 62 -11.20 -14.19 -2.72
CA VAL A 62 -10.43 -13.91 -3.94
C VAL A 62 -9.90 -12.48 -3.96
N LEU A 63 -10.68 -11.49 -3.53
CA LEU A 63 -10.26 -10.08 -3.51
C LEU A 63 -9.16 -9.82 -2.47
N LEU A 64 -9.18 -10.57 -1.37
CA LEU A 64 -8.11 -10.52 -0.36
C LEU A 64 -6.82 -11.13 -0.91
N MET A 65 -6.90 -12.26 -1.61
CA MET A 65 -5.74 -12.87 -2.26
C MET A 65 -5.15 -12.00 -3.37
N GLU A 66 -5.99 -11.44 -4.24
CA GLU A 66 -5.56 -10.51 -5.30
C GLU A 66 -4.87 -9.28 -4.73
N LEU A 67 -5.42 -8.70 -3.64
CA LEU A 67 -4.79 -7.59 -2.95
C LEU A 67 -3.43 -8.00 -2.38
N ALA A 68 -3.32 -9.15 -1.70
CA ALA A 68 -2.06 -9.62 -1.15
C ALA A 68 -0.99 -9.82 -2.23
N ILE A 69 -1.36 -10.39 -3.37
CA ILE A 69 -0.48 -10.53 -4.54
C ILE A 69 -0.02 -9.16 -5.04
N THR A 70 -0.94 -8.20 -5.18
CA THR A 70 -0.62 -6.85 -5.65
C THR A 70 0.33 -6.12 -4.69
N MET A 71 0.12 -6.26 -3.38
CA MET A 71 1.01 -5.71 -2.35
C MET A 71 2.42 -6.29 -2.45
N GLN A 72 2.53 -7.60 -2.69
CA GLN A 72 3.83 -8.25 -2.90
C GLN A 72 4.53 -7.76 -4.18
N GLN A 73 3.80 -7.67 -5.29
CA GLN A 73 4.34 -7.20 -6.57
C GLN A 73 4.86 -5.76 -6.49
N GLU A 74 4.19 -4.87 -5.75
CA GLU A 74 4.65 -3.50 -5.60
C GLU A 74 5.94 -3.41 -4.76
N LEU A 75 6.09 -4.27 -3.73
CA LEU A 75 7.35 -4.38 -2.99
C LEU A 75 8.48 -4.92 -3.85
N GLU A 76 8.23 -5.94 -4.67
CA GLU A 76 9.23 -6.49 -5.59
C GLU A 76 9.66 -5.45 -6.63
N ARG A 77 8.71 -4.69 -7.19
CA ARG A 77 9.00 -3.60 -8.11
C ARG A 77 9.86 -2.52 -7.45
N LEU A 78 9.51 -2.12 -6.23
CA LEU A 78 10.28 -1.14 -5.46
C LEU A 78 11.73 -1.62 -5.23
N LEU A 79 11.93 -2.88 -4.83
CA LEU A 79 13.27 -3.45 -4.62
C LEU A 79 14.10 -3.41 -5.91
N LEU A 80 13.52 -3.84 -7.03
CA LEU A 80 14.19 -3.79 -8.34
C LEU A 80 14.53 -2.36 -8.77
N ASP A 81 13.67 -1.39 -8.47
CA ASP A 81 13.90 0.00 -8.80
C ASP A 81 14.92 0.66 -7.86
N MET A 82 15.06 0.19 -6.62
CA MET A 82 16.14 0.56 -5.70
C MET A 82 17.49 -0.04 -6.09
N GLU A 83 17.56 -1.30 -6.54
CA GLU A 83 18.80 -1.94 -6.98
C GLU A 83 19.43 -1.24 -8.21
N LYS A 84 18.59 -0.65 -9.08
CA LYS A 84 19.07 0.10 -10.26
C LYS A 84 19.75 1.43 -9.91
N ILE A 85 19.73 1.86 -8.64
CA ILE A 85 20.21 3.18 -8.21
C ILE A 85 21.72 3.21 -7.94
N ASP A 86 22.41 2.06 -7.91
CA ASP A 86 23.86 1.96 -7.65
C ASP A 86 24.78 2.64 -8.69
N THR A 87 24.23 3.23 -9.76
CA THR A 87 24.97 4.07 -10.71
C THR A 87 24.86 5.57 -10.35
N PHE A 88 25.38 5.95 -9.19
CA PHE A 88 25.24 7.31 -8.63
C PHE A 88 25.90 8.39 -9.50
N THR A 89 25.07 9.17 -10.18
CA THR A 89 25.41 10.53 -10.65
C THR A 89 24.44 11.55 -10.05
N PRO A 90 24.81 12.83 -9.82
CA PRO A 90 23.95 13.78 -9.12
C PRO A 90 22.54 13.97 -9.72
N SER A 91 22.35 13.75 -11.03
CA SER A 91 21.04 13.79 -11.69
C SER A 91 20.13 12.62 -11.30
N THR A 92 20.69 11.48 -10.89
CA THR A 92 19.92 10.29 -10.45
C THR A 92 19.24 10.51 -9.10
N SER A 93 19.78 11.34 -8.20
CA SER A 93 19.23 11.53 -6.85
C SER A 93 17.79 12.08 -6.84
N LYS A 94 17.49 13.10 -7.68
CA LYS A 94 16.13 13.65 -7.81
C LYS A 94 15.16 12.65 -8.42
N GLN A 95 15.62 11.85 -9.38
CA GLN A 95 14.81 10.82 -10.02
C GLN A 95 14.51 9.67 -9.05
N THR A 96 15.49 9.28 -8.23
CA THR A 96 15.34 8.32 -7.13
C THR A 96 14.32 8.78 -6.11
N ILE A 97 14.42 10.02 -5.63
CA ILE A 97 13.47 10.58 -4.64
C ILE A 97 12.07 10.63 -5.24
N LYS A 98 11.93 11.02 -6.51
CA LYS A 98 10.63 11.01 -7.19
C LYS A 98 10.04 9.61 -7.31
N ARG A 99 10.83 8.61 -7.74
CA ARG A 99 10.37 7.22 -7.83
C ARG A 99 9.95 6.68 -6.47
N LEU A 100 10.74 6.96 -5.43
CA LEU A 100 10.42 6.56 -4.07
C LEU A 100 9.09 7.18 -3.59
N PHE A 101 8.87 8.45 -3.92
CA PHE A 101 7.60 9.13 -3.64
C PHE A 101 6.43 8.49 -4.39
N ASP A 102 6.60 8.18 -5.68
CA ASP A 102 5.56 7.54 -6.50
C ASP A 102 5.19 6.15 -5.93
N HIS A 103 6.19 5.32 -5.58
CA HIS A 103 5.96 4.05 -4.90
C HIS A 103 5.28 4.23 -3.55
N THR A 104 5.70 5.21 -2.75
CA THR A 104 5.10 5.49 -1.44
C THR A 104 3.61 5.79 -1.57
N ASN A 105 3.20 6.51 -2.61
CA ASN A 105 1.78 6.76 -2.88
C ASN A 105 1.04 5.47 -3.24
N ALA A 106 1.61 4.62 -4.10
CA ALA A 106 1.03 3.33 -4.44
C ALA A 106 0.88 2.42 -3.20
N LEU A 107 1.88 2.39 -2.32
CA LEU A 107 1.81 1.65 -1.05
C LEU A 107 0.69 2.18 -0.14
N ASN A 108 0.50 3.49 -0.05
CA ASN A 108 -0.59 4.08 0.72
C ASN A 108 -1.97 3.72 0.16
N GLU A 109 -2.15 3.76 -1.17
CA GLU A 109 -3.41 3.33 -1.80
C GLU A 109 -3.71 1.85 -1.52
N LEU A 110 -2.68 0.99 -1.54
CA LEU A 110 -2.81 -0.42 -1.20
C LEU A 110 -3.13 -0.64 0.29
N ASN A 111 -2.57 0.20 1.17
CA ASN A 111 -2.88 0.17 2.60
C ASN A 111 -4.33 0.56 2.89
N ASP A 112 -4.83 1.64 2.29
CA ASP A 112 -6.21 2.08 2.44
C ASP A 112 -7.17 0.98 1.96
N GLN A 113 -6.84 0.39 0.81
CA GLN A 113 -7.54 -0.75 0.24
C GLN A 113 -7.52 -1.99 1.14
N ALA A 114 -6.41 -2.27 1.82
CA ALA A 114 -6.30 -3.37 2.76
C ALA A 114 -7.16 -3.14 4.00
N GLN A 115 -7.16 -1.92 4.51
CA GLN A 115 -7.90 -1.56 5.71
C GLN A 115 -9.41 -1.70 5.48
N ILE A 116 -9.93 -1.16 4.37
CA ILE A 116 -11.34 -1.32 3.99
C ILE A 116 -11.73 -2.80 3.91
N ARG A 117 -10.91 -3.63 3.26
CA ARG A 117 -11.22 -5.06 3.10
C ARG A 117 -11.12 -5.83 4.42
N LEU A 118 -10.17 -5.49 5.30
CA LEU A 118 -10.05 -6.06 6.64
C LEU A 118 -11.21 -5.65 7.55
N ASP A 119 -11.75 -4.45 7.39
CA ASP A 119 -12.95 -4.02 8.10
C ASP A 119 -14.17 -4.87 7.68
N LEU A 120 -14.30 -5.19 6.39
CA LEU A 120 -15.35 -6.11 5.89
C LEU A 120 -15.18 -7.56 6.38
N VAL A 121 -13.95 -7.97 6.68
CA VAL A 121 -13.67 -9.29 7.28
C VAL A 121 -14.11 -9.33 8.75
N THR A 122 -13.95 -8.23 9.48
CA THR A 122 -14.23 -8.16 10.92
C THR A 122 -15.69 -7.88 11.24
N HIS A 123 -16.40 -7.17 10.37
CA HIS A 123 -17.82 -6.85 10.55
C HIS A 123 -18.68 -7.85 9.76
N SER A 124 -19.08 -8.97 10.38
CA SER A 124 -20.16 -9.82 9.87
C SER A 124 -21.52 -9.18 10.21
N PRO A 125 -22.57 -9.31 9.37
CA PRO A 125 -23.91 -8.95 9.79
C PRO A 125 -24.37 -9.92 10.89
N SER A 126 -24.91 -9.35 11.97
CA SER A 126 -25.58 -10.08 13.06
C SER A 126 -26.81 -10.85 12.59
#